data_AF-F8WQD2-F1
#
_entry.id   AF-F8WQD2-F1
#
_cell.length_a   1.000
_cell.length_b   1.000
_cell.length_c   1.000
_cell.angle_alpha   90.00
_cell.angle_beta   90.00
_cell.angle_gamma   90.00
#
_symmetry.space_group_name_H-M   'P 1'
#
loop_
_entity.id
_entity.type
_entity.pdbx_description
1 polymer ?
#
loop_
_entity_poly.entity_id
_entity_poly.type
_entity_poly.pdbx_seq_one_letter_code
_entity_poly.pdbx_strand_id
1 'polypeptide(L)'
;MPGADRPAPPSSGSPALGRRRFLGYVLAAPTLVTAAELAPAEPARAESAAADIPSADVTELVDLNDVMSAAALPTSGLITVQVHTDETVSFALPRAEVGQGITTSTAMLIAEEMDVPLANVRVTLADARPELVFNQLTGGS
;
A
#
# COMPACT_ATOMS: atom_id res chain seq x y z
N MET A 1 -23.42 40.87 53.79
CA MET A 1 -22.89 39.51 53.57
C MET A 1 -23.87 38.77 52.67
N PRO A 2 -23.73 38.85 51.33
CA PRO A 2 -24.61 38.16 50.40
C PRO A 2 -24.20 36.68 50.29
N GLY A 3 -25.20 35.80 50.25
CA GLY A 3 -25.02 34.37 50.08
C GLY A 3 -24.49 34.02 48.69
N ALA A 4 -23.54 33.09 48.66
CA ALA A 4 -23.13 32.39 47.45
C ALA A 4 -23.76 30.99 47.50
N ASP A 5 -24.73 30.74 46.62
CA ASP A 5 -25.19 29.39 46.33
C ASP A 5 -24.88 29.07 44.86
N ARG A 6 -24.31 27.88 44.66
CA ARG A 6 -23.50 27.52 43.48
C ARG A 6 -24.32 27.38 42.19
N PRO A 7 -23.74 27.65 41.01
CA PRO A 7 -24.35 27.27 39.74
C PRO A 7 -24.39 25.74 39.61
N ALA A 8 -25.55 25.21 39.19
CA ALA A 8 -25.74 23.81 38.87
C ALA A 8 -24.82 23.37 37.71
N PRO A 9 -24.29 22.13 37.70
CA PRO A 9 -23.46 21.66 36.60
C PRO A 9 -24.29 21.56 35.31
N PRO A 10 -23.72 21.90 34.14
CA PRO A 10 -24.41 21.72 32.87
C PRO A 10 -24.68 20.23 32.64
N SER A 11 -25.92 19.85 32.35
CA SER A 11 -26.26 18.53 31.86
C SER A 11 -25.75 18.38 30.42
N SER A 12 -24.45 18.16 30.25
CA SER A 12 -23.85 17.75 28.99
C SER A 12 -24.01 16.25 28.83
N GLY A 13 -25.04 15.84 28.09
CA GLY A 13 -25.24 14.45 27.71
C GLY A 13 -26.00 14.35 26.42
N SER A 14 -25.32 14.57 25.28
CA SER A 14 -25.79 13.98 24.02
C SER A 14 -26.03 12.50 24.28
N PRO A 15 -27.18 11.90 23.90
CA PRO A 15 -27.44 10.50 24.19
C PRO A 15 -26.33 9.66 23.56
N ALA A 16 -25.45 9.12 24.40
CA ALA A 16 -24.34 8.30 23.95
C ALA A 16 -24.93 7.10 23.18
N LEU A 17 -24.42 6.84 21.98
CA LEU A 17 -24.86 5.71 21.17
C LEU A 17 -24.65 4.43 21.97
N GLY A 18 -25.74 3.82 22.44
CA GLY A 18 -25.67 2.56 23.15
C GLY A 18 -25.09 1.47 22.25
N ARG A 19 -24.33 0.53 22.82
CA ARG A 19 -23.66 -0.56 22.07
C ARG A 19 -24.57 -1.27 21.07
N ARG A 20 -25.83 -1.53 21.42
CA ARG A 20 -26.80 -2.20 20.53
C ARG A 20 -27.18 -1.34 19.32
N ARG A 21 -27.35 -0.03 19.52
CA ARG A 21 -27.66 0.91 18.44
C ARG A 21 -26.45 1.11 17.54
N PHE A 22 -25.26 1.20 18.14
CA PHE A 22 -23.99 1.25 17.41
C PHE A 22 -23.78 -0.02 16.55
N LEU A 23 -23.87 -1.21 17.15
CA LEU A 23 -23.77 -2.48 16.42
C LEU A 23 -24.87 -2.63 15.37
N GLY A 24 -26.06 -2.11 15.66
CA GLY A 24 -27.15 -2.03 14.68
C GLY A 24 -26.75 -1.25 13.44
N TYR A 25 -26.12 -0.08 13.58
CA TYR A 25 -25.64 0.68 12.43
C TYR A 25 -24.47 0.00 11.69
N VAL A 26 -23.52 -0.60 12.44
CA VAL A 26 -22.40 -1.35 11.85
C VAL A 26 -22.88 -2.51 10.99
N LEU A 27 -23.96 -3.18 11.38
CA LEU A 27 -24.52 -4.30 10.63
C LEU A 27 -25.48 -3.82 9.53
N ALA A 28 -26.32 -2.83 9.80
CA ALA A 28 -27.30 -2.32 8.85
C ALA A 28 -26.64 -1.62 7.66
N ALA A 29 -25.58 -0.82 7.85
CA ALA A 29 -24.95 -0.05 6.78
C ALA A 29 -24.41 -0.92 5.63
N PRO A 30 -23.50 -1.92 5.86
CA PRO A 30 -23.01 -2.77 4.77
C PRO A 30 -24.13 -3.63 4.17
N THR A 31 -25.11 -4.06 4.97
CA THR A 31 -26.27 -4.83 4.48
C THR A 31 -27.16 -4.00 3.55
N LEU A 32 -27.33 -2.70 3.83
CA LEU A 32 -28.07 -1.78 2.96
C LEU A 32 -27.31 -1.52 1.66
N VAL A 33 -25.99 -1.36 1.72
CA VAL A 33 -25.13 -1.15 0.54
C VAL A 33 -25.20 -2.34 -0.40
N THR A 34 -25.05 -3.57 0.11
CA THR A 34 -25.14 -4.78 -0.72
C THR A 34 -26.56 -5.04 -1.22
N ALA A 35 -27.59 -4.74 -0.42
CA ALA A 35 -28.98 -4.87 -0.85
C ALA A 35 -29.37 -3.87 -1.95
N ALA A 36 -28.73 -2.69 -2.00
CA ALA A 36 -29.00 -1.69 -3.02
C ALA A 36 -28.63 -2.18 -4.44
N GLU A 37 -27.59 -3.01 -4.58
CA GLU A 37 -27.21 -3.61 -5.87
C GLU A 37 -28.25 -4.61 -6.41
N LEU A 38 -29.07 -5.18 -5.52
CA LEU A 38 -30.14 -6.12 -5.86
C LEU A 38 -31.45 -5.41 -6.24
N ALA A 39 -31.55 -4.09 -5.99
CA ALA A 39 -32.70 -3.30 -6.41
C ALA A 39 -32.58 -2.97 -7.90
N PRO A 40 -33.59 -3.29 -8.74
CA PRO A 40 -33.60 -2.85 -10.13
C PRO A 40 -33.56 -1.31 -10.17
N ALA A 41 -32.60 -0.74 -10.89
CA ALA A 41 -32.56 0.69 -11.11
C ALA A 41 -33.80 1.11 -11.92
N GLU A 42 -34.76 1.78 -11.29
CA GLU A 42 -35.71 2.62 -12.01
C GLU A 42 -34.91 3.73 -12.70
N PRO A 43 -35.06 3.94 -14.02
CA PRO A 43 -34.26 4.92 -14.73
C PRO A 43 -34.63 6.32 -14.24
N ALA A 44 -33.82 6.86 -13.32
CA ALA A 44 -33.78 8.28 -13.10
C ALA A 44 -33.47 8.94 -14.45
N ARG A 45 -34.35 9.84 -14.89
CA ARG A 45 -34.25 10.59 -16.15
C ARG A 45 -32.88 11.27 -16.20
N ALA A 46 -31.92 10.62 -16.84
CA ALA A 46 -30.56 11.07 -16.97
C ALA A 46 -30.52 12.35 -17.81
N GLU A 47 -30.11 13.45 -17.21
CA GLU A 47 -29.60 14.59 -17.96
C GLU A 47 -28.33 14.14 -18.69
N SER A 48 -28.39 14.21 -20.02
CA SER A 48 -27.31 14.00 -20.97
C SER A 48 -26.54 12.68 -20.82
N ALA A 49 -27.15 11.60 -21.32
CA ALA A 49 -26.40 10.49 -21.88
C ALA A 49 -25.53 11.02 -23.03
N ALA A 50 -24.32 11.49 -22.72
CA ALA A 50 -23.22 11.30 -23.65
C ALA A 50 -23.23 9.81 -23.98
N ALA A 51 -23.36 9.47 -25.26
CA ALA A 51 -23.35 8.10 -25.70
C ALA A 51 -22.20 7.38 -24.99
N ASP A 52 -22.53 6.27 -24.35
CA ASP A 52 -21.64 5.36 -23.66
C ASP A 52 -20.71 4.73 -24.70
N ILE A 53 -19.79 5.52 -25.24
CA ILE A 53 -18.69 5.03 -26.05
C ILE A 53 -17.81 4.32 -25.04
N PRO A 54 -17.58 3.00 -25.14
CA PRO A 54 -16.64 2.31 -24.28
C PRO A 54 -15.26 2.89 -24.57
N SER A 55 -14.85 3.91 -23.82
CA SER A 55 -13.46 4.37 -23.83
C SER A 55 -12.68 3.28 -23.11
N ALA A 56 -11.77 2.61 -23.82
CA ALA A 56 -10.83 1.71 -23.19
C ALA A 56 -10.09 2.51 -22.11
N ASP A 57 -10.18 2.06 -20.86
CA ASP A 57 -9.38 2.63 -19.80
C ASP A 57 -7.91 2.32 -20.09
N VAL A 58 -7.11 3.34 -20.38
CA VAL A 58 -5.71 3.14 -20.78
C VAL A 58 -4.92 2.49 -19.66
N THR A 59 -5.30 2.70 -18.40
CA THR A 59 -4.64 2.07 -17.25
C THR A 59 -4.91 0.57 -17.12
N GLU A 60 -5.92 0.04 -17.81
CA GLU A 60 -6.12 -1.42 -17.92
C GLU A 60 -5.17 -2.05 -18.97
N LEU A 61 -4.63 -1.24 -19.89
CA LEU A 61 -3.74 -1.72 -20.95
C LEU A 61 -2.26 -1.53 -20.60
N VAL A 62 -1.90 -0.35 -20.08
CA VAL A 62 -0.55 0.00 -19.63
C VAL A 62 -0.66 0.98 -18.46
N ASP A 63 -0.25 0.54 -17.28
CA ASP A 63 -0.16 1.41 -16.12
C ASP A 63 1.26 1.95 -15.89
N LEU A 64 1.42 2.75 -14.84
CA LEU A 64 2.72 3.31 -14.48
C LEU A 64 3.73 2.22 -14.08
N ASN A 65 3.28 1.16 -13.39
CA ASN A 65 4.13 0.07 -12.93
C ASN A 65 4.65 -0.78 -14.11
N ASP A 66 3.83 -0.97 -15.15
CA ASP A 66 4.24 -1.60 -16.40
C ASP A 66 5.38 -0.80 -17.06
N VAL A 67 5.21 0.52 -17.15
CA VAL A 67 6.24 1.41 -17.72
C VAL A 67 7.52 1.38 -16.89
N MET A 68 7.42 1.42 -15.56
CA MET A 68 8.60 1.36 -14.68
C MET A 68 9.32 0.02 -14.78
N SER A 69 8.57 -1.09 -14.85
CA SER A 69 9.13 -2.44 -15.00
C SER A 69 9.83 -2.58 -16.35
N ALA A 70 9.20 -2.15 -17.44
CA ALA A 70 9.79 -2.17 -18.78
C ALA A 70 11.06 -1.30 -18.86
N ALA A 71 11.05 -0.13 -18.22
CA ALA A 71 12.18 0.78 -18.18
C ALA A 71 13.39 0.23 -17.39
N ALA A 72 13.16 -0.69 -16.46
CA ALA A 72 14.21 -1.36 -15.70
C ALA A 72 14.84 -2.57 -16.44
N LEU A 73 14.16 -3.17 -17.43
CA LEU A 73 14.68 -4.35 -18.13
C LEU A 73 16.10 -4.18 -18.74
N PRO A 74 16.43 -3.06 -19.43
CA PRO A 74 17.71 -2.94 -20.14
C PRO A 74 18.95 -3.03 -19.25
N THR A 75 18.83 -2.66 -17.97
CA THR A 75 19.95 -2.63 -17.03
C THR A 75 19.82 -3.67 -15.92
N SER A 76 18.81 -4.54 -15.98
CA SER A 76 18.52 -5.57 -14.97
C SER A 76 19.69 -6.54 -14.74
N GLY A 77 20.40 -6.91 -15.81
CA GLY A 77 21.57 -7.79 -15.77
C GLY A 77 22.81 -7.20 -15.10
N LEU A 78 22.78 -5.92 -14.68
CA LEU A 78 23.86 -5.28 -13.94
C LEU A 78 23.73 -5.41 -12.41
N ILE A 79 22.66 -6.06 -11.94
CA ILE A 79 22.41 -6.39 -10.53
C ILE A 79 22.96 -7.78 -10.27
N THR A 80 23.87 -7.89 -9.30
CA THR A 80 24.58 -9.15 -9.02
C THR A 80 24.65 -9.44 -7.53
N VAL A 81 24.37 -10.67 -7.16
CA VAL A 81 24.67 -11.23 -5.83
C VAL A 81 26.06 -11.88 -5.91
N GLN A 82 26.92 -11.61 -4.94
CA GLN A 82 28.27 -12.17 -4.89
C GLN A 82 28.31 -13.31 -3.87
N VAL A 83 28.76 -14.49 -4.31
CA VAL A 83 29.04 -15.64 -3.45
C VAL A 83 30.55 -15.71 -3.23
N HIS A 84 30.96 -15.85 -1.98
CA HIS A 84 32.36 -15.87 -1.56
C HIS A 84 32.86 -17.30 -1.34
N THR A 85 34.18 -17.47 -1.28
CA THR A 85 34.80 -18.78 -1.06
C THR A 85 34.64 -19.31 0.37
N ASP A 86 34.25 -18.45 1.31
CA ASP A 86 33.99 -18.78 2.71
C ASP A 86 32.49 -19.07 2.98
N GLU A 87 31.73 -19.36 1.92
CA GLU A 87 30.30 -19.67 1.97
C GLU A 87 29.40 -18.49 2.41
N THR A 88 29.95 -17.27 2.48
CA THR A 88 29.15 -16.06 2.68
C THR A 88 28.60 -15.53 1.37
N VAL A 89 27.49 -14.80 1.45
CA VAL A 89 26.83 -14.15 0.32
C VAL A 89 26.69 -12.67 0.61
N SER A 90 27.06 -11.81 -0.34
CA SER A 90 26.88 -10.36 -0.21
C SER A 90 26.08 -9.78 -1.36
N PHE A 91 25.23 -8.80 -1.03
CA PHE A 91 24.46 -8.07 -2.01
C PHE A 91 24.41 -6.58 -1.67
N ALA A 92 24.95 -5.76 -2.58
CA ALA A 92 24.82 -4.31 -2.51
C ALA A 92 23.53 -3.90 -3.21
N LEU A 93 22.44 -3.79 -2.44
CA LEU A 93 21.10 -3.47 -2.91
C LEU A 93 21.07 -2.03 -3.47
N PRO A 94 20.82 -1.83 -4.77
CA PRO A 94 20.75 -0.51 -5.37
C PRO A 94 19.38 0.11 -5.13
N ARG A 95 19.03 0.38 -3.88
CA ARG A 95 17.76 1.02 -3.47
C ARG A 95 18.03 2.03 -2.37
N ALA A 96 17.03 2.85 -2.07
CA ALA A 96 17.04 3.72 -0.90
C ALA A 96 16.15 3.12 0.18
N GLU A 97 16.61 3.12 1.43
CA GLU A 97 15.81 2.71 2.58
C GLU A 97 15.60 3.87 3.54
N VAL A 98 14.35 4.03 4.01
CA VAL A 98 13.93 5.04 5.00
C VAL A 98 13.16 4.42 6.17
N GLY A 99 13.21 3.09 6.31
CA GLY A 99 12.59 2.34 7.43
C GLY A 99 11.59 1.26 7.01
N GLN A 100 11.45 0.97 5.71
CA GLN A 100 10.56 -0.07 5.20
C GLN A 100 11.09 -1.51 5.41
N GLY A 101 12.36 -1.69 5.78
CA GLY A 101 12.96 -3.00 6.01
C GLY A 101 13.39 -3.76 4.75
N ILE A 102 13.64 -3.06 3.63
CA ILE A 102 14.01 -3.73 2.35
C ILE A 102 15.34 -4.48 2.44
N THR A 103 16.32 -3.99 3.21
CA THR A 103 17.59 -4.71 3.41
C THR A 103 17.38 -6.02 4.16
N THR A 104 16.53 -6.01 5.20
CA THR A 104 16.19 -7.20 5.98
C THR A 104 15.43 -8.22 5.15
N SER A 105 14.35 -7.81 4.48
CA SER A 105 13.54 -8.74 3.68
C SER A 105 14.33 -9.31 2.50
N THR A 106 15.17 -8.50 1.85
CA THR A 106 16.06 -8.97 0.77
C THR A 106 17.07 -9.99 1.29
N ALA A 107 17.65 -9.80 2.48
CA ALA A 107 18.57 -10.78 3.07
C ALA A 107 17.87 -12.13 3.32
N MET A 108 16.63 -12.09 3.81
CA MET A 108 15.81 -13.29 4.02
C MET A 108 15.50 -14.00 2.69
N LEU A 109 15.10 -13.25 1.65
CA LEU A 109 14.83 -13.82 0.32
C LEU A 109 16.07 -14.47 -0.29
N ILE A 110 17.24 -13.83 -0.19
CA ILE A 110 18.50 -14.40 -0.68
C ILE A 110 18.85 -15.67 0.10
N ALA A 111 18.71 -15.66 1.42
CA ALA A 111 18.98 -16.83 2.25
C ALA A 111 18.07 -18.02 1.90
N GLU A 112 16.78 -17.74 1.67
CA GLU A 112 15.78 -18.74 1.27
C GLU A 112 16.08 -19.31 -0.12
N GLU A 113 16.28 -18.47 -1.13
CA GLU A 113 16.51 -18.92 -2.51
C GLU A 113 17.82 -19.68 -2.68
N MET A 114 18.85 -19.30 -1.92
CA MET A 114 20.18 -19.93 -2.00
C MET A 114 20.36 -21.10 -1.03
N ASP A 115 19.38 -21.40 -0.18
CA ASP A 115 19.44 -22.42 0.88
C ASP A 115 20.67 -22.29 1.80
N VAL A 116 20.93 -21.06 2.28
CA VAL A 116 22.05 -20.76 3.19
C VAL A 116 21.56 -20.16 4.52
N PRO A 117 22.31 -20.30 5.63
CA PRO A 117 21.96 -19.64 6.88
C PRO A 117 21.87 -18.11 6.69
N LEU A 118 20.82 -17.47 7.21
CA LEU A 118 20.66 -16.01 7.15
C LEU A 118 21.87 -15.23 7.71
N ALA A 119 22.55 -15.80 8.71
CA ALA A 119 23.76 -15.22 9.29
C ALA A 119 24.93 -15.09 8.29
N ASN A 120 24.91 -15.85 7.20
CA ASN A 120 25.91 -15.83 6.14
C ASN A 120 25.58 -14.83 5.02
N VAL A 121 24.41 -14.17 5.07
CA VAL A 121 23.97 -13.22 4.04
C VAL A 121 24.16 -11.78 4.54
N ARG A 122 24.94 -11.00 3.80
CA ARG A 122 25.20 -9.59 4.06
C ARG A 122 24.60 -8.70 2.97
N VAL A 123 23.49 -8.03 3.30
CA VAL A 123 22.91 -6.99 2.43
C VAL A 123 23.33 -5.60 2.91
N THR A 124 23.78 -4.77 1.98
CA THR A 124 24.07 -3.34 2.21
C THR A 124 23.34 -2.51 1.17
N LEU A 125 23.15 -1.22 1.42
CA LEU A 125 22.73 -0.30 0.36
C LEU A 125 23.94 0.04 -0.51
N ALA A 126 23.75 0.06 -1.82
CA ALA A 126 24.78 0.49 -2.77
C ALA A 126 24.78 2.02 -2.91
N ASP A 127 25.94 2.57 -3.26
CA ASP A 127 26.01 3.94 -3.78
C ASP A 127 25.22 4.07 -5.09
N ALA A 128 24.83 5.30 -5.42
CA ALA A 128 24.16 5.59 -6.69
C ALA A 128 25.06 5.17 -7.88
N ARG A 129 24.49 4.39 -8.79
CA ARG A 129 25.16 3.88 -10.00
C ARG A 129 24.40 4.41 -11.21
N PRO A 130 24.88 5.48 -11.87
CA PRO A 130 24.17 6.12 -12.97
C PRO A 130 23.77 5.16 -14.09
N GLU A 131 24.56 4.11 -14.32
CA GLU A 131 24.30 3.08 -15.32
C GLU A 131 23.06 2.21 -15.03
N LEU A 132 22.58 2.15 -13.78
CA LEU A 132 21.39 1.38 -13.43
C LEU A 132 20.09 2.10 -13.77
N VAL A 133 20.10 3.42 -13.94
CA VAL A 133 18.94 4.25 -14.30
C VAL A 133 17.72 3.88 -13.45
N PHE A 134 16.71 3.21 -14.02
CA PHE A 134 15.45 2.86 -13.35
C PHE A 134 15.58 1.71 -12.34
N ASN A 135 16.63 0.89 -12.41
CA ASN A 135 16.85 -0.21 -11.45
C ASN A 135 17.19 0.26 -10.03
N GLN A 136 17.38 1.56 -9.82
CA GLN A 136 17.62 2.14 -8.49
C GLN A 136 16.41 2.79 -7.84
N LEU A 137 15.28 2.87 -8.56
CA LEU A 137 14.07 3.53 -8.10
C LEU A 137 13.53 2.83 -6.85
N THR A 138 13.12 3.62 -5.85
CA THR A 138 12.42 3.09 -4.66
C THR A 138 11.07 3.80 -4.55
N GLY A 139 9.99 3.10 -4.85
CA GLY A 139 8.63 3.63 -4.91
C GLY A 139 7.77 2.85 -5.90
N GLY A 140 6.50 3.23 -6.05
CA GLY A 140 5.57 2.59 -6.99
C GLY A 140 4.89 1.32 -6.46
N SER A 141 4.82 1.17 -5.12
CA SER A 141 4.11 0.09 -4.40
C SER A 141 2.73 0.55 -3.94
#